data_AF-A0A6G6ZVC0-F1
#
_entry.id   AF-A0A6G6ZVC0-F1
#
_cell.length_a   1.000
_cell.length_b   1.000
_cell.length_c   1.000
_cell.angle_alpha   90.00
_cell.angle_beta   90.00
_cell.angle_gamma   90.00
#
_symmetry.space_group_name_H-M   'P 1'
#
loop_
_entity.id
_entity.type
_entity.pdbx_description
1 polymer ?
#
loop_
_entity_poly.entity_id
_entity_poly.type
_entity_poly.pdbx_seq_one_letter_code
_entity_poly.pdbx_strand_id
1 'polypeptide(L)'
;MEKRMVALERHNLPELEIIERLAATVGPEAFEADVRRLSELHTVDPESAIQSIRRFTHPSIIGMSDTPFQIFQRLSDDLVMRAPALLQRPSYRYRHGDNTAVPFELWLAIVRHARSHFDPAGLDAEFLITRMREGLSSQEAFDALIASKRRK
;
A
#
# COMPACT_ATOMS: atom_id res chain seq x y z
N MET A 1 22.75 -5.88 -3.11
CA MET A 1 21.32 -6.23 -3.26
C MET A 1 20.67 -6.03 -1.91
N GLU A 2 19.73 -5.08 -1.80
CA GLU A 2 19.02 -4.84 -0.54
C GLU A 2 18.15 -6.05 -0.23
N LYS A 3 18.28 -6.63 0.96
CA LYS A 3 17.47 -7.79 1.36
C LYS A 3 16.02 -7.29 1.53
N ARG A 4 15.04 -7.97 0.91
CA ARG A 4 13.60 -7.72 1.04
C ARG A 4 13.12 -6.38 0.44
N MET A 5 13.49 -6.11 -0.80
CA MET A 5 12.89 -5.03 -1.60
C MET A 5 11.96 -5.63 -2.66
N VAL A 6 10.74 -5.08 -2.76
CA VAL A 6 9.77 -5.37 -3.82
C VAL A 6 9.73 -4.16 -4.74
N ALA A 7 9.91 -4.37 -6.05
CA ALA A 7 9.84 -3.32 -7.06
C ALA A 7 8.46 -3.32 -7.73
N LEU A 8 8.09 -2.20 -8.36
CA LEU A 8 6.96 -2.17 -9.29
C LEU A 8 7.33 -2.92 -10.58
N GLU A 9 6.59 -3.98 -10.87
CA GLU A 9 6.81 -4.91 -11.97
C GLU A 9 5.47 -5.31 -12.60
N ARG A 10 5.52 -6.05 -13.71
CA ARG A 10 4.29 -6.45 -14.42
C ARG A 10 3.34 -7.29 -13.56
N HIS A 11 3.88 -8.09 -12.64
CA HIS A 11 3.08 -9.00 -11.82
C HIS A 11 2.30 -8.30 -10.70
N ASN A 12 2.75 -7.12 -10.26
CA ASN A 12 2.07 -6.30 -9.24
C ASN A 12 1.49 -5.00 -9.80
N LEU A 13 1.45 -4.84 -11.14
CA LEU A 13 0.82 -3.72 -11.81
C LEU A 13 -0.63 -3.44 -11.36
N PRO A 14 -1.49 -4.45 -11.10
CA PRO A 14 -2.84 -4.20 -10.60
C PRO A 14 -2.88 -3.46 -9.24
N GLU A 15 -1.85 -3.59 -8.41
CA GLU A 15 -1.73 -2.86 -7.15
C GLU A 15 -1.45 -1.38 -7.37
N LEU A 16 -0.62 -1.06 -8.37
CA LEU A 16 -0.37 0.31 -8.78
C LEU A 16 -1.64 0.92 -9.40
N GLU A 17 -2.27 0.23 -10.34
CA GLU A 17 -3.46 0.71 -11.05
C GLU A 17 -4.62 1.04 -10.10
N ILE A 18 -4.82 0.23 -9.04
CA ILE A 18 -5.90 0.50 -8.09
C ILE A 18 -5.62 1.73 -7.22
N ILE A 19 -4.34 1.98 -6.89
CA ILE A 19 -3.91 3.18 -6.16
C ILE A 19 -4.07 4.42 -7.02
N GLU A 20 -3.61 4.37 -8.27
CA GLU A 20 -3.79 5.45 -9.26
C GLU A 20 -5.26 5.80 -9.44
N ARG A 21 -6.10 4.77 -9.58
CA ARG A 21 -7.54 4.93 -9.71
C ARG A 21 -8.15 5.56 -8.45
N LEU A 22 -7.72 5.15 -7.26
CA LEU A 22 -8.19 5.77 -6.01
C LEU A 22 -7.85 7.25 -5.98
N ALA A 23 -6.58 7.60 -6.19
CA ALA A 23 -6.11 8.98 -6.18
C ALA A 23 -6.87 9.86 -7.18
N ALA A 24 -7.12 9.35 -8.39
CA ALA A 24 -7.91 10.05 -9.40
C ALA A 24 -9.40 10.20 -9.01
N THR A 25 -9.95 9.25 -8.24
CA THR A 25 -11.38 9.24 -7.87
C THR A 25 -11.68 10.14 -6.69
N VAL A 26 -10.85 10.08 -5.62
CA VAL A 26 -11.10 10.85 -4.39
C VAL A 26 -10.44 12.22 -4.39
N GLY A 27 -9.51 12.45 -5.32
CA GLY A 27 -8.72 13.67 -5.40
C GLY A 27 -7.47 13.65 -4.50
N PRO A 28 -6.50 14.55 -4.76
CA PRO A 28 -5.19 14.53 -4.10
C PRO A 28 -5.26 14.67 -2.59
N GLU A 29 -6.06 15.61 -2.09
CA GLU A 29 -6.15 15.94 -0.67
C GLU A 29 -6.77 14.80 0.15
N ALA A 30 -7.86 14.22 -0.35
CA ALA A 30 -8.52 13.08 0.31
C ALA A 30 -7.63 11.83 0.26
N PHE A 31 -6.95 11.59 -0.86
CA PHE A 31 -6.01 10.48 -0.98
C PHE A 31 -4.83 10.64 -0.01
N GLU A 32 -4.24 11.83 0.10
CA GLU A 32 -3.16 12.11 1.06
C GLU A 32 -3.62 11.91 2.51
N ALA A 33 -4.84 12.36 2.86
CA ALA A 33 -5.41 12.15 4.18
C ALA A 33 -5.59 10.65 4.51
N ASP A 34 -6.07 9.85 3.56
CA ASP A 34 -6.21 8.41 3.71
C ASP A 34 -4.86 7.71 3.90
N VAL A 35 -3.87 8.06 3.08
CA VAL A 35 -2.51 7.52 3.16
C VAL A 35 -1.86 7.87 4.50
N ARG A 36 -2.02 9.12 4.96
CA ARG A 36 -1.52 9.57 6.27
C ARG A 36 -2.16 8.81 7.42
N ARG A 37 -3.50 8.66 7.40
CA ARG A 37 -4.24 7.88 8.41
C ARG A 37 -3.74 6.43 8.47
N LEU A 38 -3.51 5.78 7.33
CA LEU A 38 -2.99 4.41 7.28
C LEU A 38 -1.55 4.33 7.80
N SER A 39 -0.73 5.35 7.54
CA SER A 39 0.63 5.46 8.08
C SER A 39 0.64 5.57 9.60
N GLU A 40 -0.26 6.39 10.19
CA GLU A 40 -0.38 6.55 11.64
C GLU A 40 -0.74 5.23 12.35
N LEU A 41 -1.55 4.39 11.71
CA LEU A 41 -1.90 3.05 12.20
C LEU A 41 -0.80 2.01 12.00
N HIS A 42 0.20 2.31 11.16
CA HIS A 42 1.28 1.39 10.83
C HIS A 42 2.44 1.49 11.82
N THR A 43 2.85 0.36 12.39
CA THR A 43 4.08 0.25 13.18
C THR A 43 5.28 0.12 12.25
N VAL A 44 6.21 1.08 12.33
CA VAL A 44 7.37 1.12 11.45
C VAL A 44 8.44 0.17 11.96
N ASP A 45 8.72 -0.87 11.19
CA ASP A 45 9.83 -1.80 11.39
C ASP A 45 10.92 -1.53 10.33
N PRO A 46 12.11 -1.03 10.72
CA PRO A 46 13.21 -0.79 9.79
C PRO A 46 13.68 -2.04 9.03
N GLU A 47 13.50 -3.23 9.58
CA GLU A 47 13.98 -4.51 9.01
C GLU A 47 12.94 -5.22 8.12
N SER A 48 11.72 -4.66 8.04
CA SER A 48 10.61 -5.21 7.25
C SER A 48 10.87 -5.16 5.74
N ALA A 49 10.08 -5.86 4.93
CA ALA A 49 10.19 -5.68 3.48
C ALA A 49 9.80 -4.24 3.08
N ILE A 50 10.35 -3.73 1.97
CA ILE A 50 9.98 -2.41 1.43
C ILE A 50 9.38 -2.55 0.04
N GLN A 51 8.45 -1.64 -0.26
CA GLN A 51 8.05 -1.36 -1.64
C GLN A 51 8.89 -0.20 -2.16
N SER A 52 9.62 -0.42 -3.25
CA SER A 52 10.23 0.65 -4.04
C SER A 52 9.23 1.13 -5.09
N ILE A 53 9.07 2.45 -5.15
CA ILE A 53 8.11 3.13 -6.03
C ILE A 53 8.91 4.08 -6.91
N ARG A 54 8.79 3.91 -8.22
CA ARG A 54 9.37 4.80 -9.21
C ARG A 54 8.32 5.76 -9.73
N ARG A 55 8.74 6.98 -10.06
CA ARG A 55 7.92 7.92 -10.80
C ARG A 55 7.82 7.47 -12.26
N PHE A 56 6.65 7.64 -12.86
CA PHE A 56 6.44 7.41 -14.28
C PHE A 56 7.03 8.58 -15.08
N THR A 57 8.29 8.43 -15.50
CA THR A 57 9.00 9.44 -16.32
C THR A 57 9.19 9.01 -17.77
N HIS A 58 9.03 7.71 -18.07
CA HIS A 58 9.21 7.16 -19.41
C HIS A 58 8.33 5.91 -19.62
N PRO A 59 7.78 5.68 -20.83
CA PRO A 59 6.91 4.52 -21.11
C PRO A 59 7.53 3.13 -20.86
N SER A 60 8.86 3.04 -20.80
CA SER A 60 9.56 1.77 -20.50
C SER A 60 9.65 1.46 -19.01
N ILE A 61 9.19 2.36 -18.14
CA ILE A 61 9.24 2.22 -16.68
C ILE A 61 7.82 1.99 -16.18
N ILE A 62 7.62 0.94 -15.38
CA ILE A 62 6.41 0.81 -14.57
C ILE A 62 6.60 1.72 -13.37
N GLY A 63 5.80 2.78 -13.31
CA GLY A 63 5.94 3.83 -12.32
C GLY A 63 4.62 4.52 -12.05
N MET A 64 4.59 5.20 -10.92
CA MET A 64 3.46 5.95 -10.39
C MET A 64 3.39 7.35 -11.02
N SER A 65 2.18 7.83 -11.30
CA SER A 65 1.93 9.17 -11.80
C SER A 65 2.34 10.23 -10.78
N ASP A 66 2.51 11.48 -11.22
CA ASP A 66 3.19 12.52 -10.45
C ASP A 66 2.53 12.81 -9.10
N THR A 67 1.22 13.06 -9.09
CA THR A 67 0.48 13.43 -7.87
C THR A 67 0.56 12.37 -6.77
N PRO A 68 0.17 11.10 -6.99
CA PRO A 68 0.34 10.07 -5.97
C PRO A 68 1.81 9.85 -5.63
N PHE A 69 2.73 9.93 -6.59
CA PHE A 69 4.16 9.77 -6.30
C PHE A 69 4.67 10.82 -5.30
N GLN A 70 4.29 12.09 -5.47
CA GLN A 70 4.64 13.16 -4.53
C GLN A 70 4.04 12.94 -3.13
N ILE A 71 2.83 12.38 -3.04
CA ILE A 71 2.21 12.01 -1.76
C ILE A 71 3.00 10.88 -1.09
N PHE A 72 3.43 9.87 -1.85
CA PHE A 72 4.29 8.80 -1.35
C PHE A 72 5.71 9.28 -0.97
N GLN A 73 6.23 10.31 -1.63
CA GLN A 73 7.47 10.97 -1.20
C GLN A 73 7.31 11.65 0.17
N ARG A 74 6.26 12.45 0.35
CA ARG A 74 5.96 13.09 1.66
C ARG A 74 5.74 12.04 2.75
N LEU A 75 4.99 10.99 2.44
CA LEU A 75 4.82 9.86 3.35
C LEU A 75 6.17 9.24 3.74
N SER A 76 7.07 9.01 2.77
CA SER A 76 8.41 8.48 3.07
C SER A 76 9.20 9.41 3.98
N ASP A 77 9.11 10.73 3.80
CA ASP A 77 9.76 11.71 4.66
C ASP A 77 9.20 11.64 6.10
N ASP A 78 7.88 11.59 6.26
CA ASP A 78 7.21 11.46 7.55
C ASP A 78 7.59 10.16 8.28
N LEU A 79 7.70 9.05 7.55
CA LEU A 79 8.13 7.76 8.10
C LEU A 79 9.58 7.82 8.59
N VAL A 80 10.48 8.46 7.83
CA VAL A 80 11.87 8.67 8.24
C VAL A 80 11.95 9.55 9.49
N MET A 81 11.12 10.59 9.60
CA MET A 81 11.07 11.44 10.79
C MET A 81 10.62 10.65 12.03
N ARG A 82 9.65 9.75 11.87
CA ARG A 82 9.16 8.87 12.96
C ARG A 82 10.16 7.78 13.34
N ALA A 83 10.88 7.23 12.36
CA ALA A 83 11.82 6.14 12.54
C ALA A 83 13.12 6.42 11.75
N PRO A 84 14.04 7.23 12.30
CA PRO A 84 15.28 7.59 11.61
C PRO A 84 16.16 6.40 11.22
N ALA A 85 16.01 5.26 11.91
CA ALA A 85 16.67 4.01 11.57
C ALA A 85 16.36 3.51 10.14
N LEU A 86 15.26 3.94 9.52
CA LEU A 86 14.98 3.67 8.10
C LEU A 86 16.10 4.19 7.18
N LEU A 87 16.78 5.27 7.56
CA LEU A 87 17.94 5.78 6.81
C LEU A 87 19.13 4.82 6.83
N GLN A 88 19.11 3.73 7.60
CA GLN A 88 20.13 2.68 7.44
C GLN A 88 19.96 1.92 6.12
N ARG A 89 18.84 2.10 5.42
CA ARG A 89 18.54 1.38 4.17
C ARG A 89 18.71 2.26 2.94
N PRO A 90 19.40 1.77 1.89
CA PRO A 90 19.66 2.53 0.67
C PRO A 90 18.41 3.15 0.05
N SER A 91 17.30 2.42 -0.05
CA SER A 91 16.06 2.94 -0.66
C SER A 91 15.49 4.18 0.04
N TYR A 92 15.66 4.33 1.36
CA TYR A 92 15.25 5.54 2.08
C TYR A 92 16.30 6.66 2.06
N ARG A 93 17.60 6.30 1.96
CA ARG A 93 18.69 7.28 1.82
C ARG A 93 18.70 7.95 0.45
N TYR A 94 18.48 7.16 -0.59
CA TYR A 94 18.55 7.60 -1.99
C TYR A 94 17.15 7.83 -2.57
N ARG A 95 16.22 8.33 -1.76
CA ARG A 95 14.98 8.89 -2.27
C ARG A 95 15.31 10.18 -3.03
N HIS A 96 14.95 10.25 -4.29
CA HIS A 96 15.23 11.38 -5.19
C HIS A 96 13.97 11.70 -6.00
N GLY A 97 14.04 12.68 -6.90
CA GLY A 97 12.88 13.17 -7.66
C GLY A 97 12.07 12.11 -8.42
N ASP A 98 12.64 10.91 -8.63
CA ASP A 98 12.02 9.82 -9.41
C ASP A 98 11.93 8.49 -8.65
N ASN A 99 12.37 8.42 -7.40
CA ASN A 99 12.31 7.19 -6.59
C ASN A 99 11.96 7.49 -5.13
N THR A 100 11.04 6.70 -4.57
CA THR A 100 10.67 6.70 -3.16
C THR A 100 10.47 5.27 -2.66
N ALA A 101 10.35 5.08 -1.35
CA ALA A 101 10.10 3.79 -0.75
C ALA A 101 9.20 3.90 0.47
N VAL A 102 8.43 2.85 0.71
CA VAL A 102 7.60 2.70 1.91
C VAL A 102 7.71 1.27 2.43
N PRO A 103 7.38 1.01 3.71
CA PRO A 103 7.25 -0.35 4.21
C PRO A 103 6.25 -1.14 3.35
N PHE A 104 6.60 -2.37 3.00
CA PHE A 104 5.78 -3.19 2.11
C PHE A 104 4.40 -3.48 2.72
N GLU A 105 4.32 -3.69 4.02
CA GLU A 105 3.04 -3.86 4.71
C GLU A 105 2.15 -2.61 4.66
N LEU A 106 2.75 -1.41 4.70
CA LEU A 106 2.00 -0.16 4.52
C LEU A 106 1.50 -0.02 3.08
N TRP A 107 2.33 -0.36 2.09
CA TRP A 107 1.90 -0.44 0.69
C TRP A 107 0.68 -1.36 0.54
N LEU A 108 0.75 -2.59 1.08
CA LEU A 108 -0.36 -3.54 1.04
C LEU A 108 -1.61 -3.04 1.77
N ALA A 109 -1.46 -2.28 2.86
CA ALA A 109 -2.59 -1.66 3.55
C ALA A 109 -3.28 -0.59 2.67
N ILE A 110 -2.51 0.23 1.96
CA ILE A 110 -3.03 1.23 1.01
C ILE A 110 -3.71 0.55 -0.18
N VAL A 111 -3.11 -0.51 -0.74
CA VAL A 111 -3.73 -1.32 -1.80
C VAL A 111 -5.07 -1.90 -1.35
N ARG A 112 -5.13 -2.48 -0.14
CA ARG A 112 -6.37 -3.02 0.44
C ARG A 112 -7.43 -1.94 0.63
N HIS A 113 -7.04 -0.75 1.10
CA HIS A 113 -7.94 0.40 1.22
C HIS A 113 -8.50 0.81 -0.16
N ALA A 114 -7.63 0.93 -1.16
CA ALA A 114 -8.05 1.25 -2.53
C ALA A 114 -8.98 0.20 -3.13
N ARG A 115 -8.69 -1.10 -2.97
CA ARG A 115 -9.59 -2.18 -3.39
C ARG A 115 -10.96 -2.08 -2.72
N SER A 116 -11.01 -1.70 -1.45
CA SER A 116 -12.30 -1.57 -0.73
C SER A 116 -13.20 -0.49 -1.28
N HIS A 117 -12.64 0.47 -2.03
CA HIS A 117 -13.40 1.51 -2.69
C HIS A 117 -14.06 1.04 -4.00
N PHE A 118 -13.46 0.08 -4.71
CA PHE A 118 -13.88 -0.28 -6.07
C PHE A 118 -14.36 -1.73 -6.24
N ASP A 119 -13.94 -2.63 -5.37
CA ASP A 119 -14.35 -4.04 -5.39
C ASP A 119 -14.60 -4.56 -3.96
N PRO A 120 -15.63 -4.05 -3.27
CA PRO A 120 -15.99 -4.54 -1.95
C PRO A 120 -16.41 -6.01 -1.98
N ALA A 121 -17.00 -6.48 -3.09
CA ALA A 121 -17.45 -7.87 -3.25
C ALA A 121 -16.27 -8.84 -3.43
N GLY A 122 -15.23 -8.46 -4.17
CA GLY A 122 -13.99 -9.24 -4.30
C GLY A 122 -13.23 -9.35 -2.99
N LEU A 123 -13.18 -8.29 -2.18
CA LEU A 123 -12.60 -8.36 -0.84
C LEU A 123 -13.39 -9.25 0.11
N ASP A 124 -14.73 -9.20 0.03
CA ASP A 124 -15.58 -10.12 0.77
C ASP A 124 -15.30 -11.57 0.37
N ALA A 125 -15.16 -11.84 -0.94
CA ALA A 125 -14.84 -13.17 -1.45
C ALA A 125 -13.44 -13.63 -1.00
N GLU A 126 -12.42 -12.78 -1.07
CA GLU A 126 -11.07 -13.09 -0.56
C GLU A 126 -11.08 -13.37 0.95
N PHE A 127 -11.84 -12.59 1.73
CA PHE A 127 -12.01 -12.80 3.15
C PHE A 127 -12.65 -14.17 3.45
N LEU A 128 -13.74 -14.50 2.75
CA LEU A 128 -14.43 -15.78 2.89
C LEU A 128 -13.51 -16.95 2.53
N ILE A 129 -12.81 -16.87 1.40
CA ILE A 129 -11.87 -17.91 0.96
C ILE A 129 -10.75 -18.09 1.98
N THR A 130 -10.22 -17.01 2.53
CA THR A 130 -9.16 -17.06 3.56
C THR A 130 -9.65 -17.77 4.82
N ARG A 131 -10.83 -17.41 5.32
CA ARG A 131 -11.43 -18.05 6.51
C ARG A 131 -11.75 -19.53 6.28
N MET A 132 -12.24 -19.88 5.11
CA MET A 132 -12.48 -21.28 4.76
C MET A 132 -11.18 -22.09 4.68
N ARG A 133 -10.09 -21.49 4.19
CA ARG A 133 -8.75 -22.12 4.21
C ARG A 133 -8.18 -22.28 5.62
N GLU A 134 -8.55 -21.39 6.55
CA GLU A 134 -8.24 -21.50 7.98
C GLU A 134 -9.07 -22.57 8.70
N GLY A 135 -9.97 -23.27 8.01
CA GLY A 135 -10.76 -24.38 8.54
C GLY A 135 -12.16 -24.01 9.02
N LEU A 136 -12.60 -22.76 8.83
CA LEU A 136 -13.98 -22.36 9.12
C LEU A 136 -14.94 -22.93 8.07
N SER A 137 -16.13 -23.33 8.48
CA SER A 137 -17.22 -23.63 7.56
C SER A 137 -17.68 -22.37 6.80
N SER A 138 -18.36 -22.54 5.67
CA SER A 138 -18.89 -21.40 4.91
C SER A 138 -19.80 -20.49 5.74
N GLN A 139 -20.57 -21.06 6.67
CA GLN A 139 -21.45 -20.30 7.58
C GLN A 139 -20.64 -19.47 8.58
N GLU A 140 -19.63 -20.07 9.22
CA GLU A 140 -18.77 -19.38 10.19
C GLU A 140 -17.92 -18.27 9.52
N ALA A 141 -17.42 -18.53 8.31
CA ALA A 141 -16.71 -17.52 7.51
C ALA A 141 -17.62 -16.32 7.17
N PHE A 142 -18.89 -16.58 6.83
CA PHE A 142 -19.87 -15.54 6.56
C PHE A 142 -20.24 -14.74 7.82
N ASP A 143 -20.47 -15.41 8.95
CA ASP A 143 -20.76 -14.75 10.22
C ASP A 143 -19.58 -13.87 10.69
N ALA A 144 -18.34 -14.34 10.48
CA ALA A 144 -17.13 -13.55 10.73
C ALA A 144 -17.04 -12.33 9.81
N LEU A 145 -17.44 -12.44 8.54
CA LEU A 145 -17.48 -11.32 7.61
C LEU A 145 -18.48 -10.25 8.09
N ILE A 146 -19.71 -10.65 8.43
CA ILE A 146 -20.73 -9.73 8.95
C ILE A 146 -20.26 -9.06 10.24
N ALA A 147 -19.66 -9.80 11.16
CA ALA A 147 -19.10 -9.25 12.39
C ALA A 147 -17.98 -8.23 12.14
N SER A 148 -17.10 -8.49 11.16
CA SER A 148 -16.02 -7.57 10.80
C SER A 148 -16.53 -6.27 10.18
N LYS A 149 -17.61 -6.33 9.38
CA LYS A 149 -18.23 -5.14 8.77
C LYS A 149 -19.00 -4.28 9.76
N ARG A 150 -19.61 -4.88 10.78
CA ARG A 150 -20.34 -4.14 11.83
C ARG A 150 -19.44 -3.38 12.80
N ARG A 151 -18.13 -3.65 12.82
CA ARG A 151 -17.15 -2.99 13.69
C ARG A 151 -16.41 -1.82 13.01
N LYS A 152 -16.63 -1.60 11.72
CA LYS A 152 -16.16 -0.43 10.97
C LYS A 152 -17.23 0.67 11.01
#